data_AF-A0A355RJR7-F1
#
_entry.id   AF-A0A355RJR7-F1
#
_cell.length_a   1.000
_cell.length_b   1.000
_cell.length_c   1.000
_cell.angle_alpha   90.00
_cell.angle_beta   90.00
_cell.angle_gamma   90.00
#
_symmetry.space_group_name_H-M   'P 1'
#
loop_
_entity.id
_entity.type
_entity.pdbx_description
1 polymer ?
#
loop_
_entity_poly.entity_id
_entity_poly.type
_entity_poly.pdbx_seq_one_letter_code
_entity_poly.pdbx_strand_id
1 'polypeptide(L)' 'MSYSLNELQALARKAARGSGVPWGIAEEAAMAARYLCE' A
#
# COMPACT_ATOMS: atom_id res chain seq x y z
N MET A 1 -9.48 -8.16 -12.61
CA MET A 1 -8.59 -8.54 -11.49
C MET A 1 -9.20 -7.93 -10.25
N SER A 2 -9.54 -8.73 -9.23
CA SER A 2 -10.02 -8.24 -7.94
C SER A 2 -9.01 -8.69 -6.90
N TYR A 3 -8.39 -7.74 -6.19
CA TYR A 3 -7.43 -8.04 -5.12
C TYR A 3 -8.17 -8.05 -3.78
N SER A 4 -7.75 -8.90 -2.84
CA SER A 4 -8.14 -8.70 -1.45
C SER A 4 -7.52 -7.41 -0.90
N LEU A 5 -8.17 -6.81 0.11
CA LEU A 5 -7.66 -5.59 0.76
C LEU A 5 -6.24 -5.77 1.33
N ASN A 6 -5.90 -6.99 1.76
CA ASN A 6 -4.56 -7.31 2.25
C ASN A 6 -3.53 -7.38 1.11
N GLU A 7 -3.89 -7.97 -0.04
CA GLU A 7 -3.01 -7.99 -1.22
C GLU A 7 -2.78 -6.58 -1.76
N LEU A 8 -3.82 -5.75 -1.82
CA LEU A 8 -3.72 -4.35 -2.21
C LEU A 8 -2.75 -3.60 -1.28
N GLN A 9 -2.92 -3.73 0.03
CA GLN A 9 -2.05 -3.09 1.02
C GLN A 9 -0.58 -3.52 0.85
N ALA A 10 -0.33 -4.83 0.67
CA ALA A 10 1.01 -5.35 0.47
C ALA A 10 1.65 -4.81 -0.84
N LEU A 11 0.88 -4.76 -1.92
CA LEU A 11 1.33 -4.20 -3.20
C LEU A 11 1.61 -2.71 -3.11
N ALA A 12 0.73 -1.94 -2.47
CA ALA A 12 0.91 -0.50 -2.27
C ALA A 12 2.18 -0.19 -1.47
N ARG A 13 2.43 -0.92 -0.37
CA ARG A 13 3.66 -0.80 0.41
C ARG A 13 4.89 -1.11 -0.44
N LYS A 14 4.84 -2.17 -1.24
CA LYS A 14 5.92 -2.58 -2.14
C LYS A 14 6.21 -1.51 -3.19
N ALA A 15 5.17 -0.94 -3.80
CA ALA A 15 5.29 0.13 -4.78
C ALA A 15 5.88 1.41 -4.16
N ALA A 16 5.37 1.85 -3.01
CA ALA A 16 5.90 3.00 -2.28
C ALA A 16 7.38 2.82 -1.89
N ARG A 17 7.79 1.59 -1.60
CA ARG A 17 9.19 1.27 -1.32
C ARG A 17 10.07 1.26 -2.55
N GLY A 18 9.53 0.76 -3.67
CA GLY A 18 10.18 0.83 -4.97
C GLY A 18 10.42 2.27 -5.44
N SER A 19 9.58 3.23 -5.03
CA SER A 19 9.77 4.66 -5.33
C SER A 19 10.71 5.41 -4.37
N GLY A 20 11.32 4.72 -3.40
CA GLY A 20 12.33 5.30 -2.49
C GLY A 20 11.76 5.96 -1.23
N VAL A 21 10.47 5.77 -0.94
CA VAL A 21 9.81 6.37 0.21
C VAL A 21 10.29 5.72 1.53
N PRO A 22 10.49 6.48 2.63
CA PRO A 22 10.81 5.94 3.94
C PRO A 22 9.79 4.90 4.42
N TRP A 23 10.21 3.96 5.28
CA TRP A 23 9.38 2.82 5.71
C TRP A 23 8.06 3.26 6.34
N GLY A 24 8.09 4.25 7.24
CA GLY A 24 6.88 4.77 7.90
C GLY A 24 5.87 5.35 6.91
N ILE A 25 6.32 6.19 5.97
CA ILE A 25 5.43 6.79 4.96
C ILE A 25 4.90 5.70 4.00
N ALA A 26 5.69 4.69 3.68
CA ALA A 26 5.24 3.57 2.86
C ALA A 26 4.15 2.72 3.55
N GLU A 27 4.19 2.60 4.88
CA GLU A 27 3.14 1.93 5.66
C GLU A 27 1.85 2.75 5.69
N GLU A 28 1.95 4.06 5.91
CA GLU A 28 0.80 4.96 5.89
C GLU A 28 0.14 5.01 4.51
N ALA A 29 0.94 5.10 3.44
CA ALA A 29 0.43 5.08 2.06
C ALA A 29 -0.32 3.77 1.74
N ALA A 30 0.18 2.63 2.22
CA ALA A 30 -0.46 1.34 2.04
C ALA A 30 -1.79 1.22 2.82
N MET A 31 -1.83 1.76 4.04
CA MET A 31 -3.04 1.81 4.86
C MET A 31 -4.10 2.75 4.23
N ALA A 32 -3.68 3.91 3.75
CA ALA A 32 -4.55 4.83 3.02
C ALA A 32 -5.11 4.20 1.73
N ALA A 33 -4.26 3.50 0.96
CA ALA A 33 -4.70 2.80 -0.26
C ALA A 33 -5.77 1.74 0.05
N ARG A 34 -5.60 0.99 1.15
CA ARG A 34 -6.60 0.03 1.62
C ARG A 34 -7.92 0.71 2.01
N TYR A 35 -7.86 1.79 2.79
CA TYR A 35 -9.04 2.51 3.25
C TYR A 35 -9.86 3.10 2.09
N LEU A 36 -9.19 3.59 1.04
CA LEU A 36 -9.87 4.14 -0.15
C LEU A 36 -10.57 3.08 -1.02
N CYS A 37 -10.24 1.80 -0.81
CA CYS A 37 -10.77 0.68 -1.57
C CYS A 37 -11.76 -0.18 -0.75
N GLU A 38 -12.05 0.22 0.49
CA GLU A 38 -13.20 -0.27 1.28
C GLU A 38 -14.51 0.32 0.73
#